data_AF-A0A1Y2WWH4-F1
#
_entry.id   AF-A0A1Y2WWH4-F1
#
_cell.length_a   1.000
_cell.length_b   1.000
_cell.length_c   1.000
_cell.angle_alpha   90.00
_cell.angle_beta   90.00
_cell.angle_gamma   90.00
#
_symmetry.space_group_name_H-M   'P 1'
#
loop_
_entity.id
_entity.type
_entity.pdbx_description
1 polymer ?
#
loop_
_entity_poly.entity_id
_entity_poly.type
_entity_poly.pdbx_seq_one_letter_code
_entity_poly.pdbx_strand_id
1 'polypeptide(L)'
;MAQKVLRRRDQAAGSGLRAALSAQEKTASPSPIPSPPENAEEVKATCDSFVLESFTAEDAWELGHLLYARLLPFSSQKPTLISISLASGQVLFQTAVGSGTAPDNEIWVQRKRNTVLRFGASTWFQHCKYAGDEEAFRLKFGMSPDQAEKYAIHGGGVPIRVKGVEGVVAVVVVSGLKQHEDHGVIVDVINTNWE
;
A
#
# COMPACT_ATOMS: atom_id res chain seq x y z
N MET A 1 5.92 21.72 5.50
CA MET A 1 5.45 21.35 6.85
C MET A 1 6.17 20.08 7.26
N ALA A 2 6.58 19.92 8.52
CA ALA A 2 7.16 18.66 8.97
C ALA A 2 6.10 17.56 8.88
N GLN A 3 6.45 16.41 8.29
CA GLN A 3 5.53 15.29 8.15
C GLN A 3 5.19 14.75 9.54
N LYS A 4 3.89 14.52 9.81
CA LYS A 4 3.41 13.98 11.08
C LYS A 4 4.03 12.60 11.31
N VAL A 5 4.62 12.39 12.50
CA VAL A 5 5.15 11.09 12.93
C VAL A 5 4.01 10.35 13.62
N LEU A 6 3.68 9.16 13.13
CA LEU A 6 2.55 8.38 13.62
C LEU A 6 2.99 7.20 14.49
N ARG A 7 2.18 6.90 15.50
CA ARG A 7 2.30 5.72 16.36
C ARG A 7 1.03 4.88 16.26
N ARG A 8 1.16 3.56 16.36
CA ARG A 8 0.00 2.66 16.37
C ARG A 8 -0.90 3.00 17.57
N ARG A 9 -2.19 3.24 17.31
CA ARG A 9 -3.22 3.59 18.33
C ARG A 9 -3.39 2.46 19.35
N ASP A 10 -3.61 1.24 18.87
CA ASP A 10 -3.70 0.04 19.70
C ASP A 10 -2.35 -0.69 19.74
N GLN A 11 -1.65 -0.57 20.86
CA GLN A 11 -0.33 -1.17 21.09
C GLN A 11 -0.41 -2.64 21.51
N ALA A 12 -1.61 -3.19 21.72
CA ALA A 12 -1.75 -4.58 22.11
C ALA A 12 -1.39 -5.51 20.94
N ALA A 13 -0.56 -6.50 21.21
CA ALA A 13 -0.24 -7.54 20.24
C ALA A 13 -1.51 -8.32 19.82
N GLY A 14 -1.60 -8.62 18.53
CA GLY A 14 -2.68 -9.38 17.90
C GLY A 14 -3.97 -8.60 17.67
N SER A 15 -3.96 -7.26 17.79
CA SER A 15 -5.17 -6.44 17.56
C SER A 15 -5.70 -6.57 16.13
N GLY A 16 -4.81 -6.55 15.13
CA GLY A 16 -5.13 -6.80 13.74
C GLY A 16 -5.63 -8.22 13.51
N LEU A 17 -4.99 -9.23 14.10
CA LEU A 17 -5.44 -10.63 13.97
C LEU A 17 -6.86 -10.81 14.52
N ARG A 18 -7.19 -10.22 15.68
CA ARG A 18 -8.56 -10.25 16.22
C ARG A 18 -9.55 -9.56 15.29
N ALA A 19 -9.16 -8.46 14.64
CA ALA A 19 -10.01 -7.80 13.64
C ALA A 19 -10.26 -8.71 12.42
N ALA A 20 -9.24 -9.41 11.93
CA ALA A 20 -9.37 -10.37 10.83
C ALA A 20 -10.30 -11.54 11.20
N LEU A 21 -10.14 -12.12 12.40
CA LEU A 21 -11.02 -13.18 12.91
C LEU A 21 -12.47 -12.68 13.03
N SER A 22 -12.68 -11.50 13.61
CA SER A 22 -14.03 -10.93 13.72
C SER A 22 -14.66 -10.66 12.35
N ALA A 23 -13.88 -10.28 11.33
CA ALA A 23 -14.38 -10.08 9.97
C ALA A 23 -14.75 -11.41 9.28
N GLN A 24 -14.06 -12.50 9.62
CA GLN A 24 -14.40 -13.85 9.13
C GLN A 24 -15.66 -14.40 9.80
N GLU A 25 -15.83 -14.16 11.11
CA GLU A 25 -17.01 -14.60 11.86
C GLU A 25 -18.28 -13.83 11.47
N LYS A 26 -18.14 -12.54 11.15
CA LYS A 26 -19.24 -11.65 10.83
C LYS A 26 -19.16 -11.23 9.37
N THR A 27 -19.98 -11.83 8.53
CA THR A 27 -20.16 -11.38 7.15
C THR A 27 -20.73 -9.96 7.15
N ALA A 28 -19.86 -8.97 6.97
CA ALA A 28 -20.24 -7.57 6.84
C ALA A 28 -20.33 -7.19 5.36
N SER A 29 -21.25 -6.28 5.03
CA SER A 29 -21.26 -5.65 3.70
C SER A 29 -20.05 -4.72 3.53
N PRO A 30 -19.48 -4.61 2.32
CA PRO A 30 -18.36 -3.72 2.07
C PRO A 30 -18.73 -2.25 2.29
N SER A 31 -17.97 -1.56 3.14
CA SER A 31 -18.05 -0.10 3.28
C SER A 31 -17.15 0.58 2.23
N PRO A 32 -17.58 1.67 1.58
CA PRO A 32 -16.80 2.33 0.52
C PRO A 32 -15.36 2.64 0.96
N ILE A 33 -14.41 2.43 0.05
CA ILE A 33 -13.00 2.84 0.25
C ILE A 33 -12.89 4.32 -0.13
N PRO A 34 -12.40 5.20 0.76
CA PRO A 34 -12.20 6.61 0.43
C PRO A 34 -11.25 6.76 -0.76
N SER A 35 -11.65 7.52 -1.78
CA SER A 35 -10.76 7.83 -2.89
C SER A 35 -9.67 8.81 -2.42
N PRO A 36 -8.39 8.55 -2.76
CA PRO A 36 -7.34 9.54 -2.56
C PRO A 36 -7.54 10.75 -3.48
N PRO A 37 -6.93 11.90 -3.17
CA PRO A 37 -6.87 13.04 -4.09
C PRO A 37 -6.27 12.66 -5.44
N GLU A 38 -6.68 13.37 -6.51
CA GLU A 38 -6.15 13.16 -7.86
C GLU A 38 -5.07 14.20 -8.24
N ASN A 39 -4.95 15.28 -7.48
CA ASN A 39 -3.91 16.28 -7.66
C ASN A 39 -2.59 15.82 -7.01
N ALA A 40 -1.48 15.89 -7.75
CA ALA A 40 -0.19 15.38 -7.29
C ALA A 40 0.36 16.10 -6.06
N GLU A 41 0.17 17.42 -5.96
CA GLU A 41 0.59 18.20 -4.79
C GLU A 41 -0.21 17.81 -3.53
N GLU A 42 -1.52 17.59 -3.67
CA GLU A 42 -2.39 17.16 -2.58
C GLU A 42 -2.07 15.72 -2.14
N VAL A 43 -1.85 14.80 -3.08
CA VAL A 43 -1.37 13.45 -2.78
C VAL A 43 -0.04 13.52 -2.02
N LYS A 44 0.89 14.36 -2.48
CA LYS A 44 2.20 14.53 -1.83
C LYS A 44 2.07 14.99 -0.38
N ALA A 45 1.10 15.86 -0.10
CA ALA A 45 0.88 16.42 1.22
C ALA A 45 0.15 15.46 2.18
N THR A 46 -0.75 14.61 1.68
CA THR A 46 -1.73 13.90 2.52
C THR A 46 -1.57 12.39 2.54
N CYS A 47 -1.15 11.77 1.44
CA CYS A 47 -1.25 10.32 1.29
C CYS A 47 -0.17 9.67 0.41
N ASP A 48 0.95 10.35 0.17
CA ASP A 48 2.08 9.80 -0.60
C ASP A 48 2.96 8.86 0.22
N SER A 49 3.09 9.11 1.52
CA SER A 49 3.94 8.33 2.41
C SER A 49 3.56 8.52 3.87
N PHE A 50 3.94 7.57 4.72
CA PHE A 50 3.72 7.65 6.16
C PHE A 50 5.05 7.56 6.91
N VAL A 51 5.27 8.48 7.86
CA VAL A 51 6.42 8.44 8.77
C VAL A 51 5.92 7.92 10.11
N LEU A 52 6.47 6.80 10.54
CA LEU A 52 6.11 6.13 11.78
C LEU A 52 7.19 6.33 12.85
N GLU A 53 6.83 6.16 14.12
CA GLU A 53 7.79 6.14 15.22
C GLU A 53 8.71 4.92 15.16
N SER A 54 8.18 3.76 14.77
CA SER A 54 8.89 2.52 14.55
C SER A 54 8.22 1.71 13.43
N PHE A 55 8.96 0.77 12.83
CA PHE A 55 8.38 -0.25 11.97
C PHE A 55 9.16 -1.56 12.10
N THR A 56 8.46 -2.59 12.57
CA THR A 56 9.00 -3.92 12.87
C THR A 56 8.16 -5.00 12.18
N ALA A 57 8.56 -6.27 12.34
CA ALA A 57 7.73 -7.39 11.89
C ALA A 57 6.36 -7.42 12.59
N GLU A 58 6.26 -6.94 13.83
CA GLU A 58 4.98 -6.82 14.54
C GLU A 58 4.09 -5.76 13.87
N ASP A 59 4.62 -4.58 13.52
CA ASP A 59 3.85 -3.55 12.82
C ASP A 59 3.35 -4.04 11.46
N ALA A 60 4.20 -4.78 10.73
CA ALA A 60 3.82 -5.41 9.45
C ALA A 60 2.71 -6.47 9.64
N TRP A 61 2.80 -7.29 10.69
CA TRP A 61 1.78 -8.28 11.03
C TRP A 61 0.42 -7.62 11.30
N GLU A 62 0.42 -6.56 12.10
CA GLU A 62 -0.80 -5.87 12.52
C GLU A 62 -1.44 -5.13 11.36
N LEU A 63 -0.65 -4.38 10.60
CA LEU A 63 -1.12 -3.68 9.40
C LEU A 63 -1.67 -4.68 8.36
N GLY A 64 -0.98 -5.80 8.16
CA GLY A 64 -1.40 -6.85 7.23
C GLY A 64 -2.79 -7.41 7.56
N HIS A 65 -3.04 -7.72 8.84
CA HIS A 65 -4.34 -8.25 9.26
C HIS A 65 -5.45 -7.19 9.26
N LEU A 66 -5.13 -5.93 9.59
CA LEU A 66 -6.09 -4.83 9.49
C LEU A 66 -6.52 -4.60 8.03
N LEU A 67 -5.57 -4.65 7.09
CA LEU A 67 -5.86 -4.60 5.65
C LEU A 67 -6.71 -5.80 5.21
N TYR A 68 -6.37 -7.01 5.66
CA TYR A 68 -7.16 -8.21 5.37
C TYR A 68 -8.61 -8.04 5.84
N ALA A 69 -8.81 -7.62 7.10
CA ALA A 69 -10.14 -7.40 7.68
C ALA A 69 -10.93 -6.34 6.89
N ARG A 70 -10.26 -5.26 6.47
CA ARG A 70 -10.87 -4.17 5.67
C ARG A 70 -11.30 -4.63 4.28
N LEU A 71 -10.54 -5.54 3.67
CA LEU A 71 -10.73 -6.01 2.29
C LEU A 71 -11.64 -7.24 2.19
N LEU A 72 -11.77 -8.03 3.26
CA LEU A 72 -12.55 -9.27 3.25
C LEU A 72 -14.01 -9.09 2.76
N PRO A 73 -14.76 -8.03 3.13
CA PRO A 73 -16.11 -7.79 2.60
C PRO A 73 -16.21 -7.64 1.07
N PHE A 74 -15.12 -7.32 0.39
CA PHE A 74 -15.07 -7.16 -1.08
C PHE A 74 -14.70 -8.44 -1.80
N SER A 75 -14.24 -9.46 -1.07
CA SER A 75 -13.41 -10.54 -1.61
C SER A 75 -14.15 -11.52 -2.51
N SER A 76 -15.48 -11.52 -2.50
CA SER A 76 -16.31 -12.34 -3.38
C SER A 76 -16.37 -11.83 -4.83
N GLN A 77 -16.14 -10.52 -5.02
CA GLN A 77 -16.19 -9.86 -6.33
C GLN A 77 -14.84 -9.29 -6.75
N LYS A 78 -14.02 -8.89 -5.77
CA LYS A 78 -12.74 -8.24 -5.98
C LYS A 78 -11.66 -8.92 -5.10
N PRO A 79 -11.16 -10.11 -5.50
CA PRO A 79 -10.06 -10.74 -4.79
C PRO A 79 -8.80 -9.87 -4.90
N THR A 80 -8.03 -9.77 -3.81
CA THR A 80 -6.85 -8.89 -3.74
C THR A 80 -5.65 -9.61 -3.14
N LEU A 81 -4.45 -9.12 -3.46
CA LEU A 81 -3.19 -9.51 -2.83
C LEU A 81 -2.65 -8.35 -2.00
N ILE A 82 -2.38 -8.61 -0.73
CA ILE A 82 -1.69 -7.70 0.19
C ILE A 82 -0.24 -8.18 0.30
N SER A 83 0.73 -7.28 0.19
CA SER A 83 2.15 -7.57 0.43
C SER A 83 2.82 -6.44 1.20
N ILE A 84 3.55 -6.77 2.25
CA ILE A 84 4.33 -5.83 3.07
C ILE A 84 5.76 -6.37 3.12
N SER A 85 6.70 -5.57 2.61
CA SER A 85 8.11 -5.96 2.54
C SER A 85 9.04 -4.84 2.99
N LEU A 86 10.17 -5.21 3.57
CA LEU A 86 11.25 -4.27 3.88
C LEU A 86 11.89 -3.76 2.59
N ALA A 87 12.60 -2.63 2.69
CA ALA A 87 13.38 -2.08 1.58
C ALA A 87 14.49 -3.03 1.08
N SER A 88 14.93 -3.97 1.93
CA SER A 88 15.84 -5.06 1.55
C SER A 88 15.20 -6.10 0.62
N GLY A 89 13.88 -6.07 0.44
CA GLY A 89 13.10 -7.04 -0.33
C GLY A 89 12.54 -8.19 0.51
N GLN A 90 12.90 -8.31 1.79
CA GLN A 90 12.33 -9.33 2.68
C GLN A 90 10.83 -9.07 2.87
N VAL A 91 10.00 -10.05 2.49
CA VAL A 91 8.56 -10.03 2.72
C VAL A 91 8.28 -10.38 4.18
N LEU A 92 7.56 -9.52 4.88
CA LEU A 92 7.17 -9.71 6.28
C LEU A 92 5.72 -10.22 6.41
N PHE A 93 4.86 -9.83 5.48
CA PHE A 93 3.47 -10.26 5.43
C PHE A 93 3.00 -10.32 3.97
N GLN A 94 2.35 -11.41 3.57
CA GLN A 94 1.71 -11.50 2.27
C GLN A 94 0.53 -12.45 2.35
N THR A 95 -0.62 -12.04 1.81
CA THR A 95 -1.81 -12.89 1.75
C THR A 95 -2.74 -12.49 0.63
N ALA A 96 -3.38 -13.47 0.00
CA ALA A 96 -4.57 -13.24 -0.80
C ALA A 96 -5.77 -13.00 0.11
N VAL A 97 -6.71 -12.18 -0.36
CA VAL A 97 -8.02 -11.92 0.26
C VAL A 97 -9.08 -12.38 -0.73
N GLY A 98 -9.78 -13.45 -0.38
CA GLY A 98 -10.75 -14.11 -1.27
C GLY A 98 -10.14 -15.06 -2.30
N SER A 99 -11.01 -15.81 -2.96
CA SER A 99 -10.64 -16.73 -4.03
C SER A 99 -10.59 -15.99 -5.36
N GLY A 100 -9.54 -16.19 -6.16
CA GLY A 100 -9.45 -15.67 -7.53
C GLY A 100 -8.25 -14.77 -7.83
N THR A 101 -7.32 -14.57 -6.89
CA THR A 101 -6.01 -13.99 -7.21
C THR A 101 -5.22 -14.91 -8.16
N ALA A 102 -4.43 -14.32 -9.05
CA ALA A 102 -3.61 -15.03 -10.04
C ALA A 102 -2.12 -14.71 -9.88
N PRO A 103 -1.20 -15.49 -10.48
CA PRO A 103 0.24 -15.19 -10.46
C PRO A 103 0.60 -13.78 -10.94
N ASP A 104 -0.21 -13.17 -11.81
CA ASP A 104 -0.01 -11.79 -12.27
C ASP A 104 -0.09 -10.76 -11.12
N ASN A 105 -0.84 -11.04 -10.06
CA ASN A 105 -0.86 -10.16 -8.88
C ASN A 105 0.53 -10.02 -8.24
N GLU A 106 1.36 -11.06 -8.26
CA GLU A 106 2.74 -11.00 -7.77
C GLU A 106 3.60 -10.08 -8.66
N ILE A 107 3.39 -10.11 -9.98
CA ILE A 107 4.07 -9.20 -10.91
C ILE A 107 3.68 -7.75 -10.62
N TRP A 108 2.39 -7.48 -10.39
CA TRP A 108 1.94 -6.14 -9.96
C TRP A 108 2.55 -5.72 -8.63
N VAL A 109 2.62 -6.61 -7.64
CA VAL A 109 3.27 -6.34 -6.36
C VAL A 109 4.73 -5.93 -6.55
N GLN A 110 5.48 -6.71 -7.34
CA GLN A 110 6.88 -6.42 -7.64
C GLN A 110 7.05 -5.08 -8.37
N ARG A 111 6.25 -4.82 -9.41
CA ARG A 111 6.31 -3.58 -10.20
C ARG A 111 5.99 -2.34 -9.35
N LYS A 112 4.93 -2.39 -8.54
CA LYS A 112 4.56 -1.30 -7.62
C LYS A 112 5.65 -1.07 -6.58
N ARG A 113 6.19 -2.15 -5.97
CA ARG A 113 7.29 -2.08 -5.01
C ARG A 113 8.55 -1.44 -5.60
N ASN A 114 8.94 -1.85 -6.80
CA ASN A 114 10.11 -1.31 -7.48
C ASN A 114 9.99 0.20 -7.72
N THR A 115 8.80 0.68 -8.10
CA THR A 115 8.52 2.11 -8.23
C THR A 115 8.69 2.82 -6.88
N VAL A 116 8.08 2.30 -5.82
CA VAL A 116 8.17 2.91 -4.48
C VAL A 116 9.62 3.00 -4.01
N LEU A 117 10.40 1.92 -4.15
CA LEU A 117 11.79 1.87 -3.69
C LEU A 117 12.70 2.79 -4.51
N ARG A 118 12.54 2.84 -5.84
CA ARG A 118 13.38 3.67 -6.70
C ARG A 118 13.11 5.17 -6.53
N PHE A 119 11.84 5.56 -6.37
CA PHE A 119 11.44 6.97 -6.41
C PHE A 119 11.08 7.55 -5.03
N GLY A 120 10.99 6.71 -3.99
CA GLY A 120 10.68 7.13 -2.63
C GLY A 120 9.27 7.74 -2.47
N ALA A 121 8.36 7.42 -3.39
CA ALA A 121 7.00 7.96 -3.46
C ALA A 121 6.02 6.84 -3.78
N SER A 122 4.76 7.03 -3.41
CA SER A 122 3.68 6.11 -3.74
C SER A 122 3.50 5.97 -5.25
N THR A 123 3.00 4.83 -5.69
CA THR A 123 2.66 4.63 -7.11
C THR A 123 1.52 5.55 -7.54
N TRP A 124 0.61 5.90 -6.64
CA TRP A 124 -0.46 6.86 -6.91
C TRP A 124 0.04 8.29 -7.10
N PHE A 125 1.01 8.74 -6.30
CA PHE A 125 1.66 10.04 -6.56
C PHE A 125 2.28 10.09 -7.95
N GLN A 126 2.98 9.02 -8.35
CA GLN A 126 3.55 8.93 -9.70
C GLN A 126 2.44 8.89 -10.74
N HIS A 127 1.34 8.18 -10.51
CA HIS A 127 0.16 8.23 -11.37
C HIS A 127 -0.29 9.67 -11.63
N CYS A 128 -0.61 10.40 -10.57
CA CYS A 128 -1.12 11.77 -10.65
C CYS A 128 -0.12 12.72 -11.32
N LYS A 129 1.17 12.58 -10.99
CA LYS A 129 2.24 13.42 -11.53
C LYS A 129 2.40 13.27 -13.05
N TYR A 130 2.15 12.08 -13.59
CA TYR A 130 2.27 11.78 -15.01
C TYR A 130 0.91 11.61 -15.68
N ALA A 131 -0.19 11.95 -15.01
CA ALA A 131 -1.56 11.74 -15.50
C ALA A 131 -1.82 10.30 -16.01
N GLY A 132 -1.18 9.30 -15.39
CA GLY A 132 -1.24 7.90 -15.79
C GLY A 132 -0.43 7.52 -17.04
N ASP A 133 0.32 8.46 -17.62
CA ASP A 133 1.15 8.22 -18.80
C ASP A 133 2.47 7.51 -18.44
N GLU A 134 2.47 6.18 -18.54
CA GLU A 134 3.66 5.35 -18.31
C GLU A 134 4.77 5.58 -19.35
N GLU A 135 4.45 6.07 -20.54
CA GLU A 135 5.42 6.40 -21.58
C GLU A 135 6.15 7.71 -21.26
N ALA A 136 5.42 8.74 -20.86
CA ALA A 136 6.01 9.97 -20.34
C ALA A 136 6.87 9.72 -19.10
N PHE A 137 6.41 8.86 -18.19
CA PHE A 137 7.19 8.41 -17.04
C PHE A 137 8.49 7.71 -17.48
N ARG A 138 8.39 6.76 -18.43
CA ARG A 138 9.54 6.02 -18.97
C ARG A 138 10.57 6.95 -19.59
N LEU A 139 10.14 7.83 -20.50
CA LEU A 139 10.98 8.78 -21.21
C LEU A 139 11.65 9.76 -20.22
N LYS A 140 10.91 10.24 -19.22
CA LYS A 140 11.45 11.16 -18.19
C LYS A 140 12.64 10.58 -17.43
N PHE A 141 12.66 9.27 -17.23
CA PHE A 141 13.72 8.58 -16.49
C PHE A 141 14.69 7.80 -17.39
N GLY A 142 14.63 7.99 -18.72
CA GLY A 142 15.56 7.39 -19.68
C GLY A 142 15.56 5.86 -19.67
N MET A 143 14.43 5.23 -19.32
CA MET A 143 14.33 3.78 -19.25
C MET A 143 14.12 3.18 -20.64
N SER A 144 14.82 2.08 -20.94
CA SER A 144 14.46 1.24 -22.09
C SER A 144 13.07 0.60 -21.86
N PRO A 145 12.40 0.11 -22.92
CA PRO A 145 11.14 -0.62 -22.77
C PRO A 145 11.24 -1.77 -21.74
N ASP A 146 12.22 -2.66 -21.87
CA ASP A 146 12.43 -3.79 -20.95
C ASP A 146 12.70 -3.36 -19.49
N GLN A 147 13.31 -2.18 -19.29
CA GLN A 147 13.49 -1.64 -17.95
C GLN A 147 12.17 -1.12 -17.38
N ALA A 148 11.35 -0.49 -18.22
CA ALA A 148 10.07 0.10 -17.82
C ALA A 148 9.08 -0.95 -17.32
N GLU A 149 9.09 -2.15 -17.90
CA GLU A 149 8.24 -3.28 -17.50
C GLU A 149 8.39 -3.65 -16.02
N LYS A 150 9.54 -3.36 -15.40
CA LYS A 150 9.81 -3.63 -13.98
C LYS A 150 9.13 -2.64 -13.04
N TYR A 151 8.49 -1.61 -13.55
CA TYR A 151 7.86 -0.54 -12.80
C TYR A 151 6.39 -0.41 -13.18
N ALA A 152 5.59 0.07 -12.23
CA ALA A 152 4.20 0.47 -12.46
C ALA A 152 3.91 1.76 -11.71
N ILE A 153 3.18 2.68 -12.35
CA ILE A 153 2.65 3.89 -11.68
C ILE A 153 1.16 3.75 -11.40
N HIS A 154 0.65 2.53 -11.33
CA HIS A 154 -0.74 2.27 -10.95
C HIS A 154 -0.84 2.26 -9.42
N GLY A 155 -1.84 2.96 -8.87
CA GLY A 155 -2.05 3.12 -7.43
C GLY A 155 -2.04 1.80 -6.64
N GLY A 156 -1.62 1.87 -5.37
CA GLY A 156 -1.58 0.70 -4.48
C GLY A 156 -0.21 0.32 -3.93
N GLY A 157 0.87 1.04 -4.24
CA GLY A 157 2.15 0.93 -3.55
C GLY A 157 2.42 2.17 -2.71
N VAL A 158 2.64 2.00 -1.40
CA VAL A 158 2.84 3.11 -0.45
C VAL A 158 4.12 2.91 0.36
N PRO A 159 5.04 3.89 0.38
CA PRO A 159 6.24 3.86 1.22
C PRO A 159 5.94 4.12 2.71
N ILE A 160 6.57 3.31 3.54
CA ILE A 160 6.68 3.49 4.99
C ILE A 160 8.07 3.99 5.33
N ARG A 161 8.13 5.01 6.19
CA ARG A 161 9.35 5.65 6.69
C ARG A 161 9.34 5.61 8.21
N VAL A 162 10.52 5.72 8.82
CA VAL A 162 10.66 5.79 10.28
C VAL A 162 11.38 7.07 10.66
N LYS A 163 10.91 7.75 11.70
CA LYS A 163 11.52 8.99 12.21
C LYS A 163 13.02 8.78 12.49
N GLY A 164 13.87 9.63 11.92
CA GLY A 164 15.32 9.58 12.12
C GLY A 164 16.05 8.54 11.27
N VAL A 165 15.35 7.76 10.45
CA VAL A 165 15.94 6.85 9.46
C VAL A 165 15.79 7.46 8.07
N GLU A 166 16.89 7.57 7.34
CA GLU A 166 16.83 8.05 5.95
C GLU A 166 16.23 7.00 5.02
N GLY A 167 15.42 7.47 4.06
CA GLY A 167 14.86 6.61 3.01
C GLY A 167 13.54 5.93 3.39
N VAL A 168 13.15 4.97 2.54
CA VAL A 168 11.98 4.11 2.74
C VAL A 168 12.46 2.87 3.49
N VAL A 169 11.78 2.47 4.56
CA VAL A 169 12.14 1.27 5.34
C VAL A 169 11.32 0.05 4.94
N ALA A 170 10.09 0.28 4.47
CA ALA A 170 9.19 -0.77 4.02
C ALA A 170 8.22 -0.24 2.96
N VAL A 171 7.62 -1.16 2.21
CA VAL A 171 6.61 -0.89 1.20
C VAL A 171 5.39 -1.74 1.48
N VAL A 172 4.23 -1.10 1.51
CA VAL A 172 2.92 -1.75 1.57
C VAL A 172 2.34 -1.72 0.17
N VAL A 173 1.89 -2.89 -0.30
CA VAL A 173 1.25 -3.03 -1.60
C VAL A 173 -0.11 -3.73 -1.46
N VAL A 174 -1.12 -3.17 -2.11
CA VAL A 174 -2.40 -3.84 -2.40
C VAL A 174 -2.56 -3.90 -3.93
N SER A 175 -3.02 -5.05 -4.42
CA SER A 175 -3.29 -5.30 -5.84
C SER A 175 -4.60 -6.08 -6.00
N GLY A 176 -5.50 -5.57 -6.84
CA GLY A 176 -6.70 -6.30 -7.28
C GLY A 176 -7.99 -5.48 -7.31
N LEU A 177 -7.98 -4.27 -6.74
CA LEU A 177 -9.07 -3.30 -6.86
C LEU A 177 -8.83 -2.36 -8.04
N LYS A 178 -9.72 -1.36 -8.19
CA LYS A 178 -9.37 -0.19 -9.02
C LYS A 178 -8.17 0.51 -8.37
N GLN A 179 -7.25 1.03 -9.17
CA GLN A 179 -5.99 1.60 -8.68
C GLN A 179 -6.12 2.67 -7.57
N HIS A 180 -7.17 3.51 -7.62
CA HIS A 180 -7.43 4.50 -6.58
C HIS A 180 -7.94 3.85 -5.29
N GLU A 181 -8.68 2.74 -5.38
CA GLU A 181 -9.12 1.94 -4.22
C GLU A 181 -7.94 1.15 -3.62
N ASP A 182 -7.04 0.59 -4.44
CA ASP A 182 -5.82 -0.09 -3.97
C ASP A 182 -4.97 0.87 -3.12
N HIS A 183 -4.80 2.13 -3.55
CA HIS A 183 -4.10 3.14 -2.76
C HIS A 183 -4.93 3.61 -1.56
N GLY A 184 -6.22 3.90 -1.79
CA GLY A 184 -7.14 4.42 -0.80
C GLY A 184 -7.28 3.52 0.42
N VAL A 185 -7.33 2.20 0.25
CA VAL A 185 -7.48 1.26 1.38
C VAL A 185 -6.24 1.25 2.29
N ILE A 186 -5.04 1.41 1.73
CA ILE A 186 -3.80 1.49 2.52
C ILE A 186 -3.82 2.77 3.36
N VAL A 187 -4.17 3.89 2.74
CA VAL A 187 -4.27 5.20 3.38
C VAL A 187 -5.33 5.20 4.48
N ASP A 188 -6.52 4.68 4.19
CA ASP A 188 -7.66 4.55 5.11
C ASP A 188 -7.27 3.75 6.36
N VAL A 189 -6.68 2.56 6.16
CA VAL A 189 -6.27 1.68 7.27
C VAL A 189 -5.18 2.34 8.11
N ILE A 190 -4.17 2.97 7.51
CA ILE A 190 -3.11 3.63 8.28
C ILE A 190 -3.68 4.82 9.07
N ASN A 191 -4.45 5.72 8.45
CA ASN A 191 -5.02 6.88 9.13
C ASN A 191 -6.00 6.51 10.25
N THR A 192 -6.70 5.38 10.11
CA THR A 192 -7.63 4.88 11.13
C THR A 192 -6.90 4.29 12.33
N ASN A 193 -5.74 3.66 12.13
CA ASN A 193 -5.08 2.83 13.16
C ASN A 193 -3.76 3.41 13.70
N TRP A 194 -3.24 4.48 13.08
CA TRP A 194 -2.04 5.20 13.51
C TRP A 194 -2.34 6.69 13.72
N GLU A 195 -1.75 7.32 14.74
CA GLU A 195 -1.96 8.74 15.09
C GLU A 195 -0.70 9.49 15.51
#